data_AF-A0A4Q0QA38-F1
#
_entry.id   AF-A0A4Q0QA38-F1
#
_cell.length_a   1.000
_cell.length_b   1.000
_cell.length_c   1.000
_cell.angle_alpha   90.00
_cell.angle_beta   90.00
_cell.angle_gamma   90.00
#
_symmetry.space_group_name_H-M   'P 1'
#
loop_
_entity.id
_entity.type
_entity.pdbx_description
1 polymer ?
#
loop_
_entity_poly.entity_id
_entity_poly.type
_entity_poly.pdbx_seq_one_letter_code
_entity_poly.pdbx_strand_id
1 'polypeptide(L)'
;MDEDILHKLEGRLGPLHARQRLAIETVHEAQIFGHGLLSFHIENWYPVHSVVRNALKLTGLYWRGRRNTESILVKRNDVVFKELPQLFDGFTILHLSDMHVDMNEAAMQRLIELVGDMRYDLCVLTGDYRGKNRGPFEATLNGVARVRAHLKEPVYGVLGDHDTIQMVPGLEAMGIHILLNESEVIVRGDQQIYLAGIDDAHCFKADDIEKAALQIPFGEFSILLSHTPEVYHPAAHAGFNLLLSGHTHGGQICLPGSIPIILDAV
;
A
#
# COMPACT_ATOMS: atom_id res chain seq x y z
N MET A 1 8.24 18.46 -13.57
CA MET A 1 7.34 17.35 -13.91
C MET A 1 7.81 16.82 -15.24
N ASP A 2 8.03 15.51 -15.34
CA ASP A 2 8.38 14.87 -16.61
C ASP A 2 7.16 14.89 -17.54
N GLU A 3 7.26 15.56 -18.69
CA GLU A 3 6.15 15.67 -19.65
C GLU A 3 5.68 14.31 -20.16
N ASP A 4 6.58 13.32 -20.22
CA ASP A 4 6.25 11.95 -20.63
C ASP A 4 5.34 11.25 -19.60
N ILE A 5 5.63 11.41 -18.30
CA ILE A 5 4.83 10.83 -17.21
C ILE A 5 3.43 11.46 -17.21
N LEU A 6 3.34 12.78 -17.36
CA LEU A 6 2.04 13.45 -17.45
C LEU A 6 1.24 12.87 -18.62
N HIS A 7 1.83 12.76 -19.81
CA HIS A 7 1.12 12.27 -20.98
C HIS A 7 0.60 10.83 -20.78
N LYS A 8 1.40 9.94 -20.17
CA LYS A 8 0.99 8.58 -19.82
C LYS A 8 -0.17 8.57 -18.83
N LEU A 9 -0.12 9.40 -17.79
CA LEU A 9 -1.19 9.53 -16.81
C LEU A 9 -2.48 10.08 -17.42
N GLU A 10 -2.39 11.10 -18.28
CA GLU A 10 -3.55 11.65 -18.99
C GLU A 10 -4.19 10.60 -19.91
N GLY A 11 -3.39 9.72 -20.53
CA GLY A 11 -3.87 8.59 -21.31
C GLY A 11 -4.56 7.51 -20.47
N ARG A 12 -4.05 7.24 -19.25
CA ARG A 12 -4.56 6.19 -18.35
C ARG A 12 -5.81 6.59 -17.57
N LEU A 13 -5.88 7.85 -17.13
CA LEU A 13 -6.90 8.36 -16.20
C LEU A 13 -7.83 9.41 -16.82
N GLY A 14 -7.49 9.89 -18.00
CA GLY A 14 -8.09 11.08 -18.58
C GLY A 14 -7.38 12.37 -18.12
N PRO A 15 -7.34 13.40 -18.98
CA PRO A 15 -6.51 14.58 -18.76
C PRO A 15 -6.92 15.39 -17.53
N LEU A 16 -8.22 15.47 -17.24
CA LEU A 16 -8.72 16.22 -16.10
C LEU A 16 -8.32 15.55 -14.77
N HIS A 17 -8.57 14.25 -14.65
CA HIS A 17 -8.30 13.51 -13.42
C HIS A 17 -6.80 13.45 -13.12
N ALA A 18 -5.97 13.18 -14.13
CA ALA A 18 -4.51 13.16 -14.00
C ALA A 18 -3.98 14.51 -13.48
N ARG A 19 -4.40 15.64 -14.07
CA ARG A 19 -3.98 16.98 -13.64
C ARG A 19 -4.47 17.33 -12.24
N GLN A 20 -5.72 16.97 -11.90
CA GLN A 20 -6.27 17.20 -10.57
C GLN A 20 -5.46 16.45 -9.51
N ARG A 21 -5.19 15.16 -9.73
CA ARG A 21 -4.49 14.33 -8.76
C ARG A 21 -3.03 14.74 -8.56
N LEU A 22 -2.34 15.16 -9.62
CA LEU A 22 -0.99 15.75 -9.55
C LEU A 22 -0.99 17.11 -8.82
N ALA A 23 -2.02 17.93 -9.03
CA ALA A 23 -2.15 19.21 -8.33
C ALA A 23 -2.38 19.01 -6.82
N ILE A 24 -3.19 18.02 -6.42
CA ILE A 24 -3.39 17.62 -5.01
C ILE A 24 -2.05 17.25 -4.38
N GLU A 25 -1.25 16.41 -5.02
CA GLU A 25 0.09 16.05 -4.58
C GLU A 25 1.00 17.27 -4.39
N THR A 26 1.04 18.16 -5.38
CA THR A 26 1.88 19.37 -5.34
C THR A 26 1.47 20.30 -4.19
N VAL A 27 0.17 20.45 -3.95
CA VAL A 27 -0.35 21.27 -2.85
C VAL A 27 -0.05 20.62 -1.50
N HIS A 28 -0.23 19.31 -1.37
CA HIS A 28 0.10 18.55 -0.17
C HIS A 28 1.60 18.65 0.16
N GLU A 29 2.47 18.54 -0.85
CA GLU A 29 3.90 18.78 -0.69
C GLU A 29 4.16 20.21 -0.17
N ALA A 30 3.57 21.22 -0.80
CA ALA A 30 3.75 22.63 -0.44
C ALA A 30 3.20 23.01 0.95
N GLN A 31 2.07 22.46 1.39
CA GLN A 31 1.49 22.73 2.71
C GLN A 31 2.41 22.27 3.84
N ILE A 32 3.04 21.11 3.68
CA ILE A 32 4.03 20.60 4.63
C ILE A 32 5.30 21.47 4.63
N PHE A 33 5.68 22.07 3.49
CA PHE A 33 6.75 23.08 3.43
C PHE A 33 6.32 24.45 4.00
N GLY A 34 5.02 24.73 4.05
CA GLY A 34 4.43 26.02 4.43
C GLY A 34 4.16 26.20 5.93
N HIS A 35 4.43 25.21 6.78
CA HIS A 35 4.34 25.40 8.22
C HIS A 35 5.44 26.36 8.72
N GLY A 36 5.00 27.60 8.96
CA GLY A 36 5.80 28.72 9.40
C GLY A 36 6.45 28.55 10.78
N LEU A 37 7.46 29.40 10.99
CA LEU A 37 8.39 29.55 12.12
C LEU A 37 7.80 29.72 13.54
N LEU A 38 6.56 29.33 13.85
CA LEU A 38 5.91 29.65 15.14
C LEU A 38 5.06 28.52 15.75
N SER A 39 5.51 27.27 15.73
CA SER A 39 5.03 26.24 16.67
C SER A 39 6.21 25.58 17.42
N PHE A 40 6.27 25.81 18.73
CA PHE A 40 7.24 25.16 19.62
C PHE A 40 6.83 23.69 19.84
N HIS A 41 7.37 22.78 19.04
CA HIS A 41 7.32 21.34 19.27
C HIS A 41 8.65 20.89 19.91
N ILE A 42 8.59 20.20 21.07
CA ILE A 42 9.74 19.56 21.74
C ILE A 42 10.46 18.55 20.81
N GLU A 43 9.75 18.10 19.77
CA GLU A 43 10.16 17.17 18.73
C GLU A 43 11.25 17.74 17.81
N ASN A 44 11.32 19.06 17.64
CA ASN A 44 12.33 19.75 16.83
C ASN A 44 13.70 19.90 17.52
N TRP A 45 13.87 19.32 18.72
CA TRP A 45 15.16 19.28 19.39
C TRP A 45 16.05 18.22 18.73
N TYR A 46 16.72 18.60 17.64
CA TYR A 46 17.70 17.79 16.88
C TYR A 46 18.65 16.89 17.73
N PRO A 47 19.07 17.26 18.95
CA PRO A 47 19.87 16.38 19.81
C PRO A 47 19.11 15.13 20.28
N VAL A 48 17.79 15.21 20.48
CA VAL A 48 16.97 14.13 21.07
C VAL A 48 16.98 12.88 20.20
N HIS A 49 16.84 12.99 18.88
CA HIS A 49 16.93 11.82 18.00
C HIS A 49 18.28 11.13 18.07
N SER A 50 19.37 11.91 18.21
CA SER A 50 20.70 11.36 18.37
C SER A 50 20.91 10.72 19.74
N VAL A 51 20.38 11.32 20.82
CA VAL A 51 20.39 10.76 22.17
C VAL A 51 19.61 9.45 22.20
N VAL A 52 18.37 9.42 21.70
CA VAL A 52 17.52 8.23 21.65
C VAL A 52 18.19 7.13 20.83
N ARG A 53 18.69 7.45 19.63
CA ARG A 53 19.40 6.48 18.78
C ARG A 53 20.65 5.91 19.47
N ASN A 54 21.45 6.74 20.12
CA ASN A 54 22.64 6.28 20.83
C ASN A 54 22.28 5.42 22.04
N ALA A 55 21.24 5.80 22.80
CA ALA A 55 20.72 5.00 23.90
C ALA A 55 20.21 3.63 23.41
N LEU A 56 19.46 3.59 22.30
CA LEU A 56 19.01 2.35 21.67
C LEU A 56 20.18 1.48 21.17
N LYS A 57 21.26 2.09 20.68
CA LYS A 57 22.48 1.36 20.29
C LYS A 57 23.21 0.78 21.49
N LEU A 58 23.38 1.56 22.57
CA LEU A 58 24.05 1.13 23.80
C LEU A 58 23.30 0.00 24.51
N THR A 59 21.96 0.02 24.48
CA THR A 59 21.11 -1.05 25.04
C THR A 59 20.97 -2.27 24.12
N GLY A 60 21.50 -2.22 22.89
CA GLY A 60 21.36 -3.27 21.89
C GLY A 60 19.99 -3.34 21.18
N LEU A 61 19.02 -2.52 21.62
CA LEU A 61 17.66 -2.48 21.06
C LEU A 61 17.65 -2.03 19.59
N TYR A 62 18.53 -1.11 19.20
CA TYR A 62 18.66 -0.68 17.80
C TYR A 62 19.01 -1.86 16.88
N TRP A 63 19.99 -2.67 17.29
CA TRP A 63 20.46 -3.83 16.52
C TRP A 63 19.45 -4.97 16.53
N ARG A 64 18.69 -5.11 17.62
CA ARG A 64 17.54 -6.01 17.66
C ARG A 64 16.44 -5.56 16.69
N GLY A 65 16.09 -4.28 16.69
CA GLY A 65 15.11 -3.69 15.77
C GLY A 65 15.49 -3.93 14.31
N ARG A 66 16.76 -3.68 13.93
CA ARG A 66 17.24 -3.97 12.58
C ARG A 66 17.16 -5.45 12.19
N ARG A 67 17.47 -6.36 13.11
CA ARG A 67 17.30 -7.81 12.83
C ARG A 67 15.82 -8.20 12.73
N ASN A 68 14.95 -7.54 13.48
CA ASN A 68 13.52 -7.80 13.41
C ASN A 68 12.93 -7.40 12.04
N THR A 69 13.43 -6.32 11.41
CA THR A 69 12.93 -5.93 10.07
C THR A 69 13.32 -6.93 8.98
N GLU A 70 14.37 -7.72 9.18
CA GLU A 70 14.76 -8.83 8.31
C GLU A 70 13.99 -10.13 8.62
N SER A 71 13.32 -10.21 9.79
CA SER A 71 12.55 -11.37 10.22
C SER A 71 11.12 -11.35 9.66
N ILE A 72 11.00 -11.35 8.34
CA ILE A 72 9.70 -11.41 7.65
C ILE A 72 9.01 -12.75 7.95
N LEU A 73 7.76 -12.66 8.40
CA LEU A 73 6.93 -13.81 8.72
C LEU A 73 5.77 -13.92 7.74
N VAL A 74 5.52 -15.12 7.24
CA VAL A 74 4.31 -15.41 6.46
C VAL A 74 3.20 -15.78 7.43
N LYS A 75 2.15 -14.95 7.49
CA LYS A 75 0.94 -15.23 8.27
C LYS A 75 -0.16 -15.71 7.33
N ARG A 76 -0.80 -16.83 7.67
CA ARG A 76 -1.99 -17.32 6.98
C ARG A 76 -3.22 -16.95 7.81
N ASN A 77 -4.14 -16.22 7.19
CA ASN A 77 -5.43 -15.88 7.79
C ASN A 77 -6.51 -16.52 6.93
N ASP A 78 -7.28 -17.43 7.53
CA ASP A 78 -8.43 -18.03 6.85
C ASP A 78 -9.68 -17.20 7.19
N VAL A 79 -10.33 -16.68 6.16
CA VAL A 79 -11.58 -15.91 6.27
C VAL A 79 -12.70 -16.68 5.58
N VAL A 80 -13.88 -16.71 6.19
CA VAL A 80 -15.00 -17.54 5.73
C VAL A 80 -16.22 -16.65 5.54
N PHE A 81 -16.81 -16.73 4.35
CA PHE A 81 -18.00 -15.99 3.97
C PHE A 81 -19.04 -16.95 3.41
N LYS A 82 -20.31 -16.70 3.72
CA LYS A 82 -21.41 -17.52 3.19
C LYS A 82 -21.69 -17.17 1.72
N GLU A 83 -21.37 -15.94 1.36
CA GLU A 83 -21.61 -15.30 0.08
C GLU A 83 -20.48 -15.60 -0.93
N LEU A 84 -19.38 -16.24 -0.50
CA LEU A 84 -18.28 -16.60 -1.39
C LEU A 84 -18.73 -17.68 -2.39
N PRO A 85 -18.52 -17.48 -3.70
CA PRO A 85 -18.85 -18.50 -4.68
C PRO A 85 -18.04 -19.79 -4.47
N GLN A 86 -18.67 -20.94 -4.68
CA GLN A 86 -18.09 -22.25 -4.34
C GLN A 86 -16.74 -22.55 -5.03
N LEU A 87 -16.54 -22.10 -6.27
CA LEU A 87 -15.27 -22.30 -6.98
C LEU A 87 -14.13 -21.47 -6.38
N PHE A 88 -14.43 -20.45 -5.59
CA PHE A 88 -13.47 -19.67 -4.83
C PHE A 88 -13.20 -20.23 -3.43
N ASP A 89 -13.77 -21.37 -3.06
CA ASP A 89 -13.35 -22.08 -1.85
C ASP A 89 -11.86 -22.48 -1.96
N GLY A 90 -11.10 -22.14 -0.93
CA GLY A 90 -9.64 -22.27 -0.95
C GLY A 90 -8.90 -21.31 -1.88
N PHE A 91 -9.56 -20.27 -2.42
CA PHE A 91 -8.87 -19.19 -3.15
C PHE A 91 -7.88 -18.48 -2.23
N THR A 92 -6.66 -18.29 -2.71
CA THR A 92 -5.54 -17.77 -1.92
C THR A 92 -5.00 -16.46 -2.49
N ILE A 93 -4.97 -15.43 -1.64
CA ILE A 93 -4.42 -14.12 -1.98
C ILE A 93 -3.11 -13.93 -1.21
N LEU A 94 -2.01 -13.70 -1.93
CA LEU A 94 -0.79 -13.16 -1.33
C LEU A 94 -0.98 -11.65 -1.17
N HIS A 95 -1.01 -11.18 0.08
CA HIS A 95 -1.15 -9.77 0.41
C HIS A 95 0.20 -9.22 0.89
N LEU A 96 0.78 -8.28 0.14
CA LEU A 96 1.97 -7.54 0.52
C LEU A 96 1.61 -6.06 0.69
N SER A 97 2.22 -5.40 1.66
CA SER A 97 1.97 -3.99 1.95
C SER A 97 3.20 -3.35 2.59
N ASP A 98 3.31 -2.03 2.46
CA ASP A 98 4.27 -1.20 3.18
C ASP A 98 5.72 -1.69 3.01
N MET A 99 6.06 -2.09 1.78
CA MET A 99 7.34 -2.73 1.50
C MET A 99 8.52 -1.77 1.68
N HIS A 100 8.30 -0.47 1.44
CA HIS A 100 9.33 0.57 1.45
C HIS A 100 10.65 0.06 0.87
N VAL A 101 10.60 -0.39 -0.39
CA VAL A 101 11.61 -1.26 -1.03
C VAL A 101 13.01 -0.66 -1.09
N ASP A 102 13.12 0.65 -0.86
CA ASP A 102 14.35 1.44 -0.87
C ASP A 102 14.94 1.69 0.54
N MET A 103 14.33 1.17 1.60
CA MET A 103 14.80 1.35 2.99
C MET A 103 15.70 0.21 3.49
N ASN A 104 15.40 -1.04 3.14
CA ASN A 104 16.13 -2.20 3.65
C ASN A 104 16.25 -3.32 2.59
N GLU A 105 17.38 -3.34 1.90
CA GLU A 105 17.69 -4.34 0.88
C GLU A 105 17.71 -5.77 1.42
N ALA A 106 18.22 -6.00 2.64
CA ALA A 106 18.25 -7.33 3.24
C ALA A 106 16.84 -7.88 3.52
N ALA A 107 15.92 -7.01 3.96
CA ALA A 107 14.52 -7.39 4.13
C ALA A 107 13.86 -7.72 2.78
N MET A 108 14.11 -6.93 1.73
CA MET A 108 13.57 -7.20 0.40
C MET A 108 14.13 -8.50 -0.22
N GLN A 109 15.40 -8.80 0.01
CA GLN A 109 15.98 -10.08 -0.39
C GLN A 109 15.29 -11.24 0.33
N ARG A 110 15.04 -11.09 1.64
CA ARG A 110 14.30 -12.09 2.41
C ARG A 110 12.87 -12.26 1.92
N LEU A 111 12.19 -11.17 1.55
CA LEU A 111 10.85 -11.21 0.98
C LEU A 111 10.84 -12.03 -0.32
N ILE A 112 11.77 -11.75 -1.23
CA ILE A 112 11.94 -12.45 -2.50
C ILE A 112 12.11 -13.96 -2.29
N GLU A 113 12.98 -14.36 -1.35
CA GLU A 113 13.18 -15.77 -0.99
C GLU A 113 11.90 -16.45 -0.50
N LEU A 114 11.08 -15.75 0.28
CA LEU A 114 9.85 -16.29 0.85
C LEU A 114 8.74 -16.45 -0.20
N VAL A 115 8.59 -15.47 -1.11
CA VAL A 115 7.48 -15.46 -2.08
C VAL A 115 7.75 -16.35 -3.30
N GLY A 116 9.01 -16.56 -3.69
CA GLY A 116 9.37 -17.27 -4.93
C GLY A 116 8.77 -18.68 -5.05
N ASP A 117 8.72 -19.43 -3.95
CA ASP A 117 8.18 -20.80 -3.92
C ASP A 117 6.72 -20.87 -3.46
N MET A 118 6.11 -19.73 -3.10
CA MET A 118 4.76 -19.70 -2.54
C MET A 118 3.71 -20.00 -3.61
N ARG A 119 2.69 -20.78 -3.26
CA ARG A 119 1.51 -21.00 -4.11
C ARG A 119 0.39 -20.09 -3.63
N TYR A 120 -0.11 -19.30 -4.55
CA TYR A 120 -1.25 -18.42 -4.37
C TYR A 120 -1.93 -18.21 -5.74
N ASP A 121 -3.17 -17.79 -5.73
CA ASP A 121 -3.97 -17.55 -6.95
C ASP A 121 -3.85 -16.11 -7.45
N LEU A 122 -3.63 -15.16 -6.53
CA LEU A 122 -3.52 -13.75 -6.81
C LEU A 122 -2.56 -13.06 -5.85
N CYS A 123 -1.80 -12.06 -6.33
CA CYS A 123 -1.07 -11.14 -5.47
C CYS A 123 -1.74 -9.76 -5.43
N VAL A 124 -1.87 -9.18 -4.23
CA VAL A 124 -2.33 -7.80 -4.04
C VAL A 124 -1.29 -7.00 -3.27
N LEU A 125 -1.09 -5.75 -3.70
CA LEU A 125 -0.15 -4.80 -3.12
C LEU A 125 -0.91 -3.59 -2.59
N THR A 126 -0.95 -3.38 -1.28
CA THR A 126 -1.75 -2.29 -0.68
C THR A 126 -0.95 -1.04 -0.36
N GLY A 127 -0.05 -0.62 -1.25
CA GLY A 127 0.64 0.66 -1.17
C GLY A 127 1.89 0.68 -0.29
N ASP A 128 2.47 1.86 -0.17
CA ASP A 128 3.73 2.19 0.50
C ASP A 128 4.92 1.40 -0.03
N TYR A 129 5.10 1.48 -1.35
CA TYR A 129 6.29 0.98 -2.01
C TYR A 129 7.52 1.79 -1.61
N ARG A 130 7.33 3.08 -1.30
CA ARG A 130 8.39 4.06 -1.16
C ARG A 130 8.70 4.42 0.29
N GLY A 131 9.96 4.41 0.71
CA GLY A 131 10.34 4.77 2.08
C GLY A 131 10.22 6.25 2.41
N LYS A 132 10.48 7.13 1.44
CA LYS A 132 10.32 8.58 1.60
C LYS A 132 9.13 9.06 0.79
N ASN A 133 8.21 9.79 1.40
CA ASN A 133 7.07 10.37 0.68
C ASN A 133 7.43 11.53 -0.29
N ARG A 134 8.72 11.85 -0.51
CA ARG A 134 9.19 12.99 -1.34
C ARG A 134 10.51 12.75 -2.05
N GLY A 135 10.70 13.43 -3.19
CA GLY A 135 11.93 13.42 -4.00
C GLY A 135 11.88 12.44 -5.18
N PRO A 136 13.03 11.92 -5.65
CA PRO A 136 13.07 10.91 -6.70
C PRO A 136 12.47 9.56 -6.25
N PHE A 137 11.87 8.81 -7.18
CA PHE A 137 11.27 7.48 -6.94
C PHE A 137 11.89 6.37 -7.80
N GLU A 138 12.94 6.65 -8.59
CA GLU A 138 13.53 5.64 -9.49
C GLU A 138 14.16 4.46 -8.75
N ALA A 139 14.79 4.71 -7.59
CA ALA A 139 15.29 3.64 -6.74
C ALA A 139 14.16 2.74 -6.24
N THR A 140 13.00 3.32 -5.97
CA THR A 140 11.78 2.63 -5.57
C THR A 140 11.25 1.76 -6.70
N LEU A 141 11.06 2.30 -7.90
CA LEU A 141 10.62 1.52 -9.07
C LEU A 141 11.56 0.35 -9.35
N ASN A 142 12.88 0.56 -9.27
CA ASN A 142 13.85 -0.52 -9.40
C ASN A 142 13.71 -1.58 -8.29
N GLY A 143 13.41 -1.16 -7.05
CA GLY A 143 13.15 -2.07 -5.94
C GLY A 143 11.88 -2.91 -6.12
N VAL A 144 10.78 -2.26 -6.54
CA VAL A 144 9.51 -2.95 -6.82
C VAL A 144 9.70 -3.92 -7.98
N ALA A 145 10.41 -3.52 -9.05
CA ALA A 145 10.69 -4.40 -10.19
C ALA A 145 11.44 -5.68 -9.77
N ARG A 146 12.42 -5.57 -8.85
CA ARG A 146 13.12 -6.75 -8.30
C ARG A 146 12.16 -7.69 -7.58
N VAL A 147 11.28 -7.18 -6.71
CA VAL A 147 10.30 -8.01 -6.00
C VAL A 147 9.29 -8.61 -7.00
N ARG A 148 8.75 -7.79 -7.90
CA ARG A 148 7.75 -8.17 -8.89
C ARG A 148 8.20 -9.31 -9.80
N ALA A 149 9.49 -9.38 -10.14
CA ALA A 149 10.05 -10.48 -10.93
C ALA A 149 9.87 -11.87 -10.30
N HIS A 150 9.64 -11.94 -8.99
CA HIS A 150 9.42 -13.19 -8.26
C HIS A 150 7.96 -13.43 -7.88
N LEU A 151 7.05 -12.52 -8.25
CA LEU A 151 5.63 -12.66 -8.02
C LEU A 151 4.96 -13.30 -9.25
N LYS A 152 4.09 -14.28 -8.99
CA LYS A 152 3.16 -14.86 -9.96
C LYS A 152 2.04 -13.89 -10.28
N GLU A 153 1.67 -13.85 -11.55
CA GLU A 153 0.51 -13.10 -12.05
C GLU A 153 -0.82 -13.80 -11.72
N PRO A 154 -1.93 -13.04 -11.61
CA PRO A 154 -1.99 -11.59 -11.71
C PRO A 154 -1.52 -10.86 -10.44
N VAL A 155 -1.10 -9.61 -10.60
CA VAL A 155 -0.70 -8.71 -9.50
C VAL A 155 -1.51 -7.42 -9.59
N TYR A 156 -2.33 -7.15 -8.59
CA TYR A 156 -3.07 -5.88 -8.46
C TYR A 156 -2.46 -5.03 -7.35
N GLY A 157 -2.62 -3.72 -7.42
CA GLY A 157 -2.20 -2.86 -6.33
C GLY A 157 -2.95 -1.54 -6.24
N VAL A 158 -2.78 -0.87 -5.11
CA VAL A 158 -3.16 0.53 -4.89
C VAL A 158 -1.92 1.32 -4.47
N LEU A 159 -2.05 2.63 -4.42
CA LEU A 159 -1.00 3.53 -3.92
C LEU A 159 -1.17 3.75 -2.42
N GLY A 160 -0.06 3.89 -1.71
CA GLY A 160 -0.06 4.38 -0.33
C GLY A 160 0.22 5.87 -0.24
N ASP A 161 0.27 6.39 0.99
CA ASP A 161 0.47 7.82 1.22
C ASP A 161 1.92 8.26 0.95
N HIS A 162 2.86 7.32 0.89
CA HIS A 162 4.23 7.58 0.46
C HIS A 162 4.41 7.61 -1.07
N ASP A 163 3.44 7.07 -1.82
CA ASP A 163 3.59 6.82 -3.25
C ASP A 163 3.00 7.97 -4.07
N THR A 164 3.80 8.53 -4.97
CA THR A 164 3.31 9.52 -5.94
C THR A 164 2.61 8.82 -7.09
N ILE A 165 1.53 9.40 -7.60
CA ILE A 165 0.85 8.92 -8.80
C ILE A 165 1.76 8.85 -10.03
N GLN A 166 2.87 9.61 -10.02
CA GLN A 166 3.89 9.57 -11.06
C GLN A 166 4.56 8.19 -11.20
N MET A 167 4.46 7.33 -10.19
CA MET A 167 4.97 5.95 -10.25
C MET A 167 4.08 5.01 -11.05
N VAL A 168 2.79 5.32 -11.22
CA VAL A 168 1.79 4.42 -11.83
C VAL A 168 2.22 3.91 -13.20
N PRO A 169 2.70 4.75 -14.15
CA PRO A 169 3.13 4.23 -15.45
C PRO A 169 4.30 3.24 -15.35
N GLY A 170 5.21 3.42 -14.39
CA GLY A 170 6.31 2.50 -14.14
C GLY A 170 5.86 1.18 -13.51
N LEU A 171 4.93 1.24 -12.54
CA LEU A 171 4.34 0.08 -11.88
C LEU A 171 3.50 -0.76 -12.87
N GLU A 172 2.69 -0.10 -13.70
CA GLU A 172 1.91 -0.78 -14.73
C GLU A 172 2.80 -1.38 -15.83
N ALA A 173 3.87 -0.68 -16.22
CA ALA A 173 4.83 -1.21 -17.20
C ALA A 173 5.55 -2.49 -16.74
N MET A 174 5.62 -2.77 -15.43
CA MET A 174 6.15 -4.04 -14.88
C MET A 174 5.06 -5.07 -14.57
N GLY A 175 3.84 -4.87 -15.08
CA GLY A 175 2.73 -5.83 -14.96
C GLY A 175 2.09 -5.85 -13.58
N ILE A 176 2.02 -4.70 -12.90
CA ILE A 176 1.18 -4.49 -11.72
C ILE A 176 -0.05 -3.68 -12.16
N HIS A 177 -1.24 -4.24 -12.00
CA HIS A 177 -2.48 -3.56 -12.31
C HIS A 177 -2.86 -2.61 -11.17
N ILE A 178 -2.53 -1.32 -11.32
CA ILE A 178 -2.85 -0.32 -10.30
C ILE A 178 -4.32 0.11 -10.44
N LEU A 179 -5.09 -0.09 -9.38
CA LEU A 179 -6.50 0.25 -9.29
C LEU A 179 -6.65 1.64 -8.66
N LEU A 180 -7.18 2.61 -9.42
CA LEU A 180 -7.38 4.00 -8.96
C LEU A 180 -8.86 4.38 -8.99
N ASN A 181 -9.57 3.97 -7.94
CA ASN A 181 -11.03 4.05 -7.84
C ASN A 181 -11.70 3.24 -8.95
N GLU A 182 -11.24 2.01 -9.11
CA GLU A 182 -11.57 1.08 -10.19
C GLU A 182 -11.87 -0.31 -9.62
N SER A 183 -12.54 -1.15 -10.41
CA SER A 183 -12.77 -2.55 -10.08
C SER A 183 -12.52 -3.46 -11.27
N GLU A 184 -12.12 -4.68 -10.94
CA GLU A 184 -11.77 -5.74 -11.87
C GLU A 184 -12.51 -7.03 -11.48
N VAL A 185 -12.85 -7.83 -12.50
CA VAL A 185 -13.54 -9.10 -12.31
C VAL A 185 -12.52 -10.23 -12.31
N ILE A 186 -12.48 -10.99 -11.22
CA ILE A 186 -11.66 -12.20 -11.11
C ILE A 186 -12.56 -13.38 -11.40
N VAL A 187 -12.26 -14.11 -12.47
CA VAL A 187 -13.08 -15.24 -12.95
C VAL A 187 -12.41 -16.56 -12.62
N ARG A 188 -13.18 -17.54 -12.15
CA ARG A 188 -12.76 -18.92 -11.97
C ARG A 188 -13.87 -19.86 -12.43
N GLY A 189 -13.65 -20.54 -13.54
CA GLY A 189 -14.69 -21.37 -14.18
C GLY A 189 -15.84 -20.51 -14.70
N ASP A 190 -17.05 -20.79 -14.22
CA ASP A 190 -18.28 -20.05 -14.52
C ASP A 190 -18.69 -19.08 -13.38
N GLN A 191 -17.83 -18.87 -12.39
CA GLN A 191 -18.05 -17.97 -11.26
C GLN A 191 -17.04 -16.84 -11.24
N GLN A 192 -17.37 -15.77 -10.51
CA GLN A 192 -16.53 -14.60 -10.40
C GLN A 192 -16.62 -13.94 -9.03
N ILE A 193 -15.59 -13.17 -8.69
CA ILE A 193 -15.59 -12.20 -7.59
C ILE A 193 -15.09 -10.86 -8.13
N TYR A 194 -15.30 -9.80 -7.37
CA TYR A 194 -14.86 -8.45 -7.73
C TYR A 194 -13.72 -7.99 -6.85
N LEU A 195 -12.69 -7.42 -7.46
CA LEU A 195 -11.59 -6.77 -6.77
C LEU A 195 -11.62 -5.29 -7.10
N ALA A 196 -11.90 -4.45 -6.11
CA ALA A 196 -11.85 -3.00 -6.23
C ALA A 196 -10.59 -2.45 -5.56
N GLY A 197 -10.13 -1.30 -6.03
CA GLY A 197 -9.09 -0.52 -5.36
C GLY A 197 -9.39 0.96 -5.43
N ILE A 198 -9.13 1.66 -4.34
CA ILE A 198 -9.26 3.12 -4.24
C ILE A 198 -7.89 3.79 -4.23
N ASP A 199 -7.86 5.03 -4.68
CA ASP A 199 -6.70 5.92 -4.48
C ASP A 199 -6.58 6.30 -2.99
N ASP A 200 -5.50 6.97 -2.61
CA ASP A 200 -5.18 7.27 -1.22
C ASP A 200 -6.25 8.14 -0.53
N ALA A 201 -6.86 7.57 0.51
CA ALA A 201 -7.87 8.22 1.35
C ALA A 201 -7.26 9.03 2.51
N HIS A 202 -5.96 8.88 2.79
CA HIS A 202 -5.33 9.46 3.98
C HIS A 202 -4.71 10.83 3.70
N CYS A 203 -3.63 10.89 2.90
CA CYS A 203 -2.85 12.10 2.65
C CYS A 203 -3.43 12.95 1.51
N PHE A 204 -3.86 12.32 0.43
CA PHE A 204 -4.34 12.98 -0.78
C PHE A 204 -5.86 13.09 -0.83
N LYS A 205 -6.59 12.24 -0.08
CA LYS A 205 -8.06 12.21 -0.03
C LYS A 205 -8.68 12.15 -1.43
N ALA A 206 -8.11 11.27 -2.24
CA ALA A 206 -8.46 11.05 -3.64
C ALA A 206 -9.30 9.79 -3.83
N ASP A 207 -9.70 9.13 -2.73
CA ASP A 207 -10.55 7.96 -2.75
C ASP A 207 -11.96 8.27 -3.27
N ASP A 208 -12.51 7.32 -4.02
CA ASP A 208 -13.87 7.36 -4.52
C ASP A 208 -14.44 5.94 -4.52
N ILE A 209 -14.97 5.54 -3.36
CA ILE A 209 -15.54 4.21 -3.12
C ILE A 209 -16.77 3.99 -4.00
N GLU A 210 -17.58 5.02 -4.24
CA GLU A 210 -18.76 4.92 -5.09
C GLU A 210 -18.36 4.58 -6.53
N LYS A 211 -17.35 5.27 -7.07
CA LYS A 211 -16.81 5.00 -8.40
C LYS A 211 -16.19 3.60 -8.47
N ALA A 212 -15.42 3.19 -7.46
CA ALA A 212 -14.81 1.86 -7.42
C ALA A 212 -15.87 0.74 -7.41
N ALA A 213 -16.99 0.95 -6.70
CA ALA A 213 -18.10 0.00 -6.62
C ALA A 213 -19.06 0.05 -7.81
N LEU A 214 -18.97 1.07 -8.68
CA LEU A 214 -19.98 1.35 -9.71
C LEU A 214 -20.24 0.18 -10.67
N GLN A 215 -19.23 -0.63 -10.98
CA GLN A 215 -19.33 -1.77 -11.89
C GLN A 215 -19.60 -3.10 -11.18
N ILE A 216 -19.77 -3.08 -9.84
CA ILE A 216 -20.01 -4.27 -9.03
C ILE A 216 -21.53 -4.45 -8.88
N PRO A 217 -22.12 -5.54 -9.41
CA PRO A 217 -23.52 -5.84 -9.23
C PRO A 217 -23.86 -6.04 -7.75
N PHE A 218 -25.04 -5.58 -7.36
CA PHE A 218 -25.50 -5.71 -5.98
C PHE A 218 -25.54 -7.18 -5.53
N GLY A 219 -24.89 -7.46 -4.39
CA GLY A 219 -24.88 -8.78 -3.76
C GLY A 219 -23.76 -9.71 -4.25
N GLU A 220 -22.96 -9.30 -5.24
CA GLU A 220 -21.77 -10.06 -5.66
C GLU A 220 -20.63 -9.96 -4.63
N PHE A 221 -19.85 -11.03 -4.52
CA PHE A 221 -18.73 -11.05 -3.58
C PHE A 221 -17.62 -10.09 -4.05
N SER A 222 -17.26 -9.14 -3.19
CA SER A 222 -16.30 -8.09 -3.53
C SER A 222 -15.27 -7.84 -2.42
N ILE A 223 -14.03 -7.61 -2.86
CA ILE A 223 -12.87 -7.29 -2.03
C ILE A 223 -12.44 -5.87 -2.38
N LEU A 224 -12.25 -5.02 -1.36
CA LEU A 224 -11.68 -3.68 -1.51
C LEU A 224 -10.22 -3.68 -1.09
N LEU A 225 -9.36 -3.13 -1.95
CA LEU A 225 -7.99 -2.75 -1.63
C LEU A 225 -7.96 -1.26 -1.28
N SER A 226 -7.38 -0.96 -0.12
CA SER A 226 -7.09 0.41 0.33
C SER A 226 -5.73 0.40 0.98
N HIS A 227 -4.98 1.49 0.91
CA HIS A 227 -3.78 1.58 1.74
C HIS A 227 -4.13 1.75 3.22
N THR A 228 -5.05 2.66 3.55
CA THR A 228 -5.49 2.93 4.93
C THR A 228 -6.71 2.09 5.34
N PRO A 229 -6.79 1.64 6.62
CA PRO A 229 -7.98 0.99 7.16
C PRO A 229 -9.13 1.97 7.48
N GLU A 230 -8.91 3.29 7.43
CA GLU A 230 -9.90 4.31 7.84
C GLU A 230 -11.23 4.22 7.09
N VAL A 231 -11.19 3.73 5.85
CA VAL A 231 -12.36 3.59 4.97
C VAL A 231 -13.25 2.40 5.30
N TYR A 232 -12.99 1.63 6.37
CA TYR A 232 -13.72 0.39 6.64
C TYR A 232 -15.24 0.58 6.81
N HIS A 233 -15.67 1.68 7.44
CA HIS A 233 -17.10 1.99 7.61
C HIS A 233 -17.78 2.31 6.27
N PRO A 234 -17.28 3.30 5.49
CA PRO A 234 -17.77 3.52 4.13
C PRO A 234 -17.74 2.28 3.23
N ALA A 235 -16.68 1.48 3.29
CA ALA A 235 -16.55 0.25 2.49
C ALA A 235 -17.63 -0.78 2.85
N ALA A 236 -17.89 -0.97 4.14
CA ALA A 236 -18.98 -1.84 4.60
C ALA A 236 -20.35 -1.34 4.16
N HIS A 237 -20.58 -0.01 4.18
CA HIS A 237 -21.83 0.58 3.68
C HIS A 237 -21.99 0.44 2.16
N ALA A 238 -20.88 0.45 1.42
CA ALA A 238 -20.88 0.20 -0.02
C ALA A 238 -21.05 -1.29 -0.38
N GLY A 239 -21.09 -2.18 0.62
CA GLY A 239 -21.39 -3.61 0.44
C GLY A 239 -20.17 -4.50 0.18
N PHE A 240 -18.95 -4.00 0.36
CA PHE A 240 -17.74 -4.82 0.25
C PHE A 240 -17.69 -5.88 1.36
N ASN A 241 -17.30 -7.11 0.99
CA ASN A 241 -17.25 -8.25 1.92
C ASN A 241 -15.93 -8.31 2.70
N LEU A 242 -14.83 -7.85 2.08
CA LEU A 242 -13.50 -7.89 2.66
C LEU A 242 -12.73 -6.61 2.29
N LEU A 243 -12.09 -5.98 3.29
CA LEU A 243 -11.13 -4.90 3.09
C LEU A 243 -9.72 -5.43 3.38
N LEU A 244 -8.80 -5.25 2.44
CA LEU A 244 -7.37 -5.49 2.65
C LEU A 244 -6.66 -4.14 2.66
N SER A 245 -5.94 -3.87 3.76
CA SER A 245 -5.22 -2.61 3.94
C SER A 245 -3.91 -2.76 4.70
N GLY A 246 -3.05 -1.74 4.53
CA GLY A 246 -1.73 -1.59 5.14
C GLY A 246 -1.71 -0.42 6.12
N HIS A 247 -0.73 0.47 5.93
CA HIS A 247 -0.53 1.78 6.57
C HIS A 247 -0.16 1.74 8.06
N THR A 248 -0.78 0.83 8.82
CA THR A 248 -0.54 0.69 10.26
C THR A 248 0.67 -0.18 10.58
N HIS A 249 1.26 -0.87 9.59
CA HIS A 249 2.32 -1.87 9.77
C HIS A 249 2.01 -2.98 10.79
N GLY A 250 0.72 -3.27 11.03
CA GLY A 250 0.29 -4.19 12.09
C GLY A 250 0.41 -3.61 13.51
N GLY A 251 0.58 -2.29 13.61
CA GLY A 251 0.71 -1.48 14.82
C GLY A 251 1.93 -0.56 14.75
N GLN A 252 1.72 0.76 14.85
CA GLN A 252 2.77 1.78 14.80
C GLN A 252 3.81 1.63 15.92
N ILE A 253 3.35 1.19 17.11
CA ILE A 253 4.25 0.83 18.22
C ILE A 253 3.84 -0.54 18.75
N CYS A 254 4.82 -1.44 18.82
CA CYS A 254 4.66 -2.79 19.34
C CYS A 254 5.57 -3.06 20.55
N LEU A 255 5.01 -3.68 21.58
CA LEU A 255 5.77 -4.29 22.69
C LEU A 255 6.48 -5.58 22.23
N PRO A 256 7.46 -6.09 23.01
CA PRO A 256 8.08 -7.40 22.74
C PRO A 256 7.02 -8.49 22.54
N GLY A 257 7.21 -9.32 21.51
CA GLY A 257 6.22 -10.32 21.09
C GLY A 257 5.24 -9.82 20.02
N SER A 258 5.48 -8.66 19.42
CA SER A 258 4.64 -8.06 18.38
C SER A 258 3.22 -7.76 18.87
N ILE A 259 3.10 -7.29 20.11
CA ILE A 259 1.84 -6.86 20.71
C ILE A 259 1.67 -5.36 20.42
N PRO A 260 0.75 -4.95 19.54
CA PRO A 260 0.57 -3.54 19.21
C PRO A 260 -0.08 -2.78 20.35
N ILE A 261 0.39 -1.57 20.60
CA ILE A 261 -0.19 -0.64 21.59
C ILE A 261 -0.70 0.66 20.95
N ILE A 262 -0.27 0.95 19.71
CA ILE A 262 -0.84 1.99 18.86
C ILE A 262 -1.21 1.32 17.55
N LEU A 263 -2.50 1.34 17.23
CA LEU A 263 -3.08 0.69 16.06
C LEU A 263 -3.59 1.69 15.03
N ASP A 264 -3.75 2.95 15.42
CA ASP A 264 -4.30 3.99 14.57
C ASP A 264 -3.25 4.52 13.60
N ALA A 265 -3.72 4.87 12.40
CA ALA A 265 -3.07 5.82 11.50
C ALA A 265 -2.95 7.16 12.24
N VAL A 266 -1.75 7.76 12.34
CA VAL A 266 -1.54 9.07 12.99
C VAL A 266 -1.27 10.12 11.94
#